data_AF-A0A2V6N831-F1
#
_entry.id   AF-A0A2V6N831-F1
#
_cell.length_a   1.000
_cell.length_b   1.000
_cell.length_c   1.000
_cell.angle_alpha   90.00
_cell.angle_beta   90.00
_cell.angle_gamma   90.00
#
_symmetry.space_group_name_H-M   'P 1'
#
loop_
_entity.id
_entity.type
_entity.pdbx_description
1 polymer ?
#
loop_
_entity_poly.entity_id
_entity_poly.type
_entity_poly.pdbx_seq_one_letter_code
_entity_poly.pdbx_strand_id
1 'polypeptide(L)'
;MKSLLLITTLLIIPGLFARAASAEQEKAFVAKYKDALEANDSATLQSVLYTTGADPMIVGFYKMMQSGGAGDKVSKIELVDLTPDDVKKATAPQDSPNGGKVCLNLKPTKKLVIV
;
A
#
# COMPACT_ATOMS: atom_id res chain seq x y z
N MET A 1 16.98 -46.40 5.36
CA MET A 1 16.75 -45.46 6.47
C MET A 1 17.93 -44.48 6.48
N LYS A 2 17.76 -43.30 5.87
CA LYS A 2 18.87 -42.37 5.62
C LYS A 2 18.42 -40.95 5.98
N SER A 3 19.12 -40.42 6.99
CA SER A 3 19.41 -39.02 7.26
C SER A 3 18.25 -38.04 7.43
N LEU A 4 17.85 -37.84 8.69
CA LEU A 4 17.14 -36.65 9.15
C LEU A 4 18.16 -35.52 9.32
N LEU A 5 18.50 -34.83 8.23
CA LEU A 5 19.25 -33.57 8.27
C LEU A 5 18.22 -32.42 8.25
N LEU A 6 17.70 -32.11 9.43
CA LEU A 6 16.85 -30.94 9.67
C LEU A 6 17.77 -29.71 9.61
N ILE A 7 17.90 -29.11 8.43
CA ILE A 7 18.53 -27.79 8.29
C ILE A 7 17.52 -26.79 8.84
N THR A 8 17.61 -26.53 10.15
CA THR A 8 16.95 -25.40 10.78
C THR A 8 17.63 -24.14 10.27
N THR A 9 17.15 -23.61 9.15
CA THR A 9 17.50 -22.27 8.68
C THR A 9 17.07 -21.30 9.77
N LEU A 10 18.03 -20.86 10.58
CA LEU A 10 17.88 -19.78 11.53
C LEU A 10 17.52 -18.53 10.72
N LEU A 11 16.21 -18.23 10.64
CA LEU A 11 15.72 -16.92 10.24
C LEU A 11 16.26 -15.93 11.27
N ILE A 12 17.40 -15.33 10.95
CA ILE A 12 17.80 -14.06 11.55
C ILE A 12 16.67 -13.11 11.17
N ILE A 13 15.80 -12.82 12.12
CA ILE A 13 14.85 -11.70 12.05
C ILE A 13 15.69 -10.50 12.50
N PRO A 14 16.34 -9.72 11.61
CA PRO A 14 16.82 -8.42 12.03
C PRO A 14 15.59 -7.65 12.50
N GLY A 15 15.66 -7.17 13.74
CA GLY A 15 14.53 -6.63 14.48
C GLY A 15 13.67 -5.68 13.66
N LEU A 16 12.35 -5.85 13.85
CA LEU A 16 11.28 -4.96 13.39
C LEU A 16 11.49 -3.54 13.95
N PHE A 17 12.42 -2.80 13.38
CA PHE A 17 12.22 -1.39 13.19
C PHE A 17 11.53 -1.26 11.85
N ALA A 18 10.31 -0.73 11.83
CA ALA A 18 9.63 -0.32 10.61
C ALA A 18 10.48 0.78 9.95
N ARG A 19 11.54 0.38 9.26
CA ARG A 19 12.35 1.26 8.44
C ARG A 19 11.50 1.63 7.24
N ALA A 20 11.53 2.91 6.88
CA ALA A 20 10.98 3.35 5.62
C ALA A 20 11.53 2.46 4.49
N ALA A 21 10.70 2.19 3.48
CA ALA A 21 11.12 1.42 2.33
C ALA A 21 12.41 2.02 1.73
N SER A 22 13.34 1.15 1.33
CA SER A 22 14.49 1.61 0.56
C SER A 22 14.05 2.16 -0.81
N ALA A 23 14.88 3.01 -1.42
CA ALA A 23 14.59 3.55 -2.75
C ALA A 23 14.35 2.45 -3.80
N GLU A 24 15.02 1.29 -3.67
CA GLU A 24 14.82 0.15 -4.55
C GLU A 24 13.43 -0.50 -4.36
N GLN A 25 12.98 -0.64 -3.11
CA GLN A 25 11.64 -1.13 -2.80
C GLN A 25 10.55 -0.17 -3.26
N GLU A 26 10.74 1.14 -3.11
CA GLU A 26 9.83 2.15 -3.63
C GLU A 26 9.74 2.09 -5.16
N LYS A 27 10.87 1.98 -5.85
CA LYS A 27 10.91 1.83 -7.32
C LYS A 27 10.21 0.55 -7.77
N ALA A 28 10.43 -0.57 -7.09
CA ALA A 28 9.77 -1.84 -7.38
C ALA A 28 8.25 -1.76 -7.16
N PHE A 29 7.82 -1.09 -6.09
CA PHE A 29 6.40 -0.84 -5.82
C PHE A 29 5.76 -0.01 -6.94
N VAL A 30 6.38 1.12 -7.32
CA VAL A 30 5.87 2.02 -8.37
C VAL A 30 5.76 1.29 -9.70
N ALA A 31 6.78 0.53 -10.09
CA ALA A 31 6.75 -0.26 -11.33
C ALA A 31 5.62 -1.30 -11.31
N LYS A 32 5.52 -2.10 -10.23
CA LYS A 32 4.47 -3.11 -10.10
C LYS A 32 3.06 -2.50 -10.09
N TYR A 33 2.89 -1.36 -9.41
CA TYR A 33 1.60 -0.67 -9.38
C TYR A 33 1.23 -0.14 -10.77
N LYS A 34 2.19 0.44 -11.50
CA LYS A 34 1.98 0.90 -12.87
C LYS A 34 1.54 -0.23 -13.79
N ASP A 35 2.30 -1.33 -13.79
CA ASP A 35 2.00 -2.48 -14.65
C ASP A 35 0.61 -3.05 -14.35
N ALA A 36 0.25 -3.15 -13.06
CA ALA A 36 -1.08 -3.61 -12.66
C ALA A 36 -2.20 -2.63 -13.08
N LEU A 37 -1.95 -1.33 -12.99
CA LEU A 37 -2.92 -0.31 -13.39
C LEU A 37 -3.17 -0.34 -14.90
N GLU A 38 -2.11 -0.37 -15.70
CA GLU A 38 -2.19 -0.42 -17.17
C GLU A 38 -2.76 -1.76 -17.68
N ALA A 39 -2.50 -2.87 -16.98
CA ALA A 39 -3.03 -4.19 -17.31
C ALA A 39 -4.47 -4.44 -16.82
N ASN A 40 -5.09 -3.49 -16.12
CA ASN A 40 -6.36 -3.69 -15.41
C ASN A 40 -6.34 -4.91 -14.45
N ASP A 41 -5.19 -5.15 -13.81
CA ASP A 41 -5.03 -6.21 -12.82
C ASP A 41 -5.53 -5.74 -11.45
N SER A 42 -6.86 -5.73 -11.31
CA SER A 42 -7.52 -5.38 -10.06
C SER A 42 -7.09 -6.27 -8.88
N ALA A 43 -6.71 -7.52 -9.11
CA ALA A 43 -6.26 -8.40 -8.02
C ALA A 43 -4.93 -7.90 -7.45
N THR A 44 -3.97 -7.55 -8.31
CA THR A 44 -2.69 -6.97 -7.86
C THR A 44 -2.88 -5.60 -7.23
N LEU A 45 -3.68 -4.71 -7.83
CA LEU A 45 -3.96 -3.38 -7.25
C LEU A 45 -4.56 -3.46 -5.85
N GLN A 46 -5.52 -4.38 -5.64
CA GLN A 46 -6.17 -4.55 -4.34
C GLN A 46 -5.25 -5.23 -3.32
N SER A 47 -4.29 -6.05 -3.77
CA SER A 47 -3.33 -6.73 -2.89
C SER A 47 -2.39 -5.78 -2.16
N VAL A 48 -2.20 -4.56 -2.68
CA VAL A 48 -1.33 -3.55 -2.05
C VAL A 48 -2.06 -2.67 -1.03
N LEU A 49 -3.36 -2.87 -0.81
CA LEU A 49 -4.10 -2.19 0.25
C LEU A 49 -3.72 -2.75 1.62
N TYR A 50 -3.45 -1.87 2.57
CA TYR A 50 -3.28 -2.25 3.97
C TYR A 50 -4.66 -2.49 4.61
N THR A 51 -4.89 -3.72 5.06
CA THR A 51 -6.20 -4.14 5.61
C THR A 51 -6.18 -4.46 7.10
N THR A 52 -5.01 -4.49 7.73
CA THR A 52 -4.88 -4.88 9.14
C THR A 52 -5.51 -3.83 10.06
N GLY A 53 -6.54 -4.24 10.80
CA GLY A 53 -7.32 -3.36 11.68
C GLY A 53 -8.18 -2.33 10.94
N ALA A 54 -8.32 -2.44 9.61
CA ALA A 54 -9.15 -1.52 8.82
C ALA A 54 -10.61 -1.97 8.83
N ASP A 55 -11.53 -1.01 8.78
CA ASP A 55 -12.96 -1.31 8.61
C ASP A 55 -13.19 -1.98 7.24
N PRO A 56 -13.87 -3.14 7.18
CA PRO A 56 -14.13 -3.85 5.92
C PRO A 56 -14.89 -3.04 4.86
N MET A 57 -15.79 -2.13 5.27
CA MET A 57 -16.51 -1.25 4.34
C MET A 57 -15.58 -0.20 3.73
N ILE A 58 -14.65 0.34 4.52
CA ILE A 58 -13.60 1.25 4.00
C ILE A 58 -12.71 0.50 3.00
N VAL A 59 -12.29 -0.72 3.33
CA VAL A 59 -11.51 -1.55 2.40
C VAL A 59 -12.28 -1.81 1.12
N GLY A 60 -13.57 -2.17 1.21
CA GLY A 60 -14.44 -2.37 0.04
C GLY A 60 -14.56 -1.13 -0.84
N PHE A 61 -14.72 0.05 -0.22
CA PHE A 61 -14.77 1.34 -0.91
C PHE A 61 -13.48 1.62 -1.71
N TYR A 62 -12.30 1.44 -1.11
CA TYR A 62 -11.02 1.64 -1.81
C TYR A 62 -10.79 0.64 -2.94
N LYS A 63 -11.19 -0.62 -2.77
CA LYS A 63 -11.13 -1.63 -3.85
C LYS A 63 -11.98 -1.20 -5.05
N MET A 64 -13.18 -0.69 -4.81
CA MET A 64 -14.07 -0.19 -5.86
C MET A 64 -13.46 1.04 -6.58
N MET A 65 -12.87 1.98 -5.82
CA MET A 65 -12.19 3.13 -6.41
C MET A 65 -10.97 2.75 -7.26
N GLN A 66 -10.15 1.81 -6.81
CA GLN A 66 -8.96 1.35 -7.55
C GLN A 66 -9.33 0.74 -8.91
N SER A 67 -10.42 -0.01 -8.98
CA SER A 67 -10.90 -0.61 -10.22
C SER A 67 -11.49 0.41 -11.21
N GLY A 68 -11.87 1.60 -10.75
CA GLY A 68 -12.46 2.66 -11.59
C GLY A 68 -11.47 3.43 -12.48
N GLY A 69 -10.17 3.36 -12.20
CA GLY A 69 -9.10 3.99 -13.00
C GLY A 69 -8.16 2.99 -13.69
N ALA A 70 -8.53 1.72 -13.72
CA ALA A 70 -7.69 0.64 -14.24
C ALA A 70 -7.88 0.49 -15.77
N GLY A 71 -6.78 0.33 -16.50
CA GLY A 71 -6.75 0.17 -17.97
C GLY A 71 -6.37 1.43 -18.78
N ASP A 72 -6.26 2.59 -18.13
CA ASP A 72 -5.75 3.80 -18.77
C ASP A 72 -4.21 3.83 -18.77
N LYS A 73 -3.60 4.40 -19.83
CA LYS A 73 -2.14 4.61 -19.86
C LYS A 73 -1.74 5.67 -18.84
N VAL A 74 -0.70 5.34 -18.07
CA VAL A 74 -0.21 6.22 -17.01
C VAL A 74 0.97 7.04 -17.55
N SER A 75 0.79 8.36 -17.64
CA SER A 75 1.82 9.28 -18.10
C SER A 75 2.93 9.42 -17.05
N LYS A 76 2.55 9.46 -15.76
CA LYS A 76 3.49 9.53 -14.63
C LYS A 76 2.94 8.81 -13.41
N ILE A 77 3.82 8.06 -12.73
CA ILE A 77 3.54 7.46 -11.43
C ILE A 77 4.77 7.54 -10.53
N GLU A 78 4.60 8.08 -9.32
CA GLU A 78 5.71 8.29 -8.37
C GLU A 78 5.24 8.35 -6.92
N LEU A 79 6.16 8.03 -6.01
CA LEU A 79 6.01 8.28 -4.58
C LEU A 79 6.69 9.61 -4.24
N VAL A 80 5.92 10.57 -3.76
CA VAL A 80 6.43 11.89 -3.35
C VAL A 80 6.31 12.09 -1.85
N ASP A 81 7.24 12.87 -1.29
CA ASP A 81 7.17 13.26 0.11
C ASP A 81 5.92 14.08 0.41
N LEU A 82 5.39 13.90 1.62
CA LEU A 82 4.21 14.64 2.06
C LEU A 82 4.59 16.08 2.36
N THR A 83 3.82 17.02 1.82
CA THR A 83 3.85 18.41 2.26
C THR A 83 3.22 18.54 3.66
N PRO A 84 3.45 19.64 4.40
CA PRO A 84 2.76 19.88 5.66
C PRO A 84 1.23 19.80 5.56
N ASP A 85 0.67 20.26 4.43
CA ASP A 85 -0.77 20.16 4.18
C ASP A 85 -1.24 18.72 3.92
N ASP A 86 -0.43 17.90 3.22
CA ASP A 86 -0.74 16.48 3.05
C ASP A 86 -0.74 15.75 4.39
N VAL A 87 0.24 16.03 5.26
CA VAL A 87 0.29 15.47 6.62
C VAL A 87 -0.93 15.89 7.41
N LYS A 88 -1.28 17.18 7.40
CA LYS A 88 -2.46 17.70 8.11
C LYS A 88 -3.73 17.00 7.65
N LYS A 89 -3.94 16.85 6.34
CA LYS A 89 -5.09 16.14 5.76
C LYS A 89 -5.12 14.66 6.15
N ALA A 90 -3.99 13.97 6.07
CA ALA A 90 -3.89 12.54 6.39
C ALA A 90 -4.11 12.23 7.89
N THR A 91 -3.79 13.18 8.77
CA THR A 91 -3.99 13.03 10.23
C THR A 91 -5.35 13.51 10.73
N ALA A 92 -6.11 14.22 9.90
CA ALA A 92 -7.43 14.71 10.28
C ALA A 92 -8.47 13.58 10.23
N PRO A 93 -9.48 13.57 11.11
CA PRO A 93 -10.59 12.63 11.01
C PRO A 93 -11.33 12.81 9.68
N GLN A 94 -11.44 11.73 8.91
CA GLN A 94 -12.11 11.67 7.61
C GLN A 94 -13.49 11.05 7.72
N ASP A 95 -14.39 11.39 6.80
CA ASP A 95 -15.71 10.77 6.74
C ASP A 95 -15.60 9.29 6.40
N SER A 96 -16.30 8.47 7.17
CA SER A 96 -16.36 7.03 6.95
C SER A 96 -17.62 6.64 6.17
N PRO A 97 -17.55 5.67 5.23
CA PRO A 97 -18.72 5.16 4.54
C PRO A 97 -19.75 4.49 5.46
N ASN A 98 -19.37 4.11 6.68
CA ASN A 98 -20.28 3.59 7.71
C ASN A 98 -20.90 4.70 8.60
N GLY A 99 -20.61 5.97 8.32
CA GLY A 99 -20.99 7.12 9.13
C GLY A 99 -19.95 7.48 10.20
N GLY A 100 -19.95 8.75 10.63
CA GLY A 100 -18.97 9.24 11.60
C GLY A 100 -17.59 9.52 11.00
N LYS A 101 -16.59 9.65 11.88
CA LYS A 101 -15.23 10.07 11.51
C LYS A 101 -14.20 8.99 11.89
N VAL A 102 -13.20 8.80 11.04
CA VAL A 102 -12.12 7.82 11.24
C VAL A 102 -10.76 8.43 10.88
N CYS A 103 -9.69 7.99 11.53
CA CYS A 103 -8.32 8.35 11.17
C CYS A 103 -7.63 7.18 10.45
N LEU A 104 -6.59 7.46 9.67
CA LEU A 104 -5.78 6.39 9.08
C LEU A 104 -5.10 5.55 10.18
N ASN A 105 -5.09 4.23 9.98
CA ASN A 105 -4.44 3.29 10.91
C ASN A 105 -2.92 3.44 10.97
N LEU A 106 -2.33 4.00 9.90
CA LEU A 106 -0.91 4.24 9.77
C LEU A 106 -0.68 5.71 9.40
N LYS A 107 0.38 6.30 9.95
CA LYS A 107 0.85 7.62 9.52
C LYS A 107 1.58 7.45 8.18
N PRO A 108 1.09 8.03 7.08
CA PRO A 108 1.78 7.92 5.80
C PRO A 108 3.10 8.71 5.83
N THR A 109 4.08 8.23 5.06
CA THR A 109 5.38 8.88 4.89
C THR A 109 5.54 9.50 3.50
N LYS A 110 4.86 8.93 2.50
CA LYS A 110 4.79 9.40 1.11
C LYS A 110 3.37 9.25 0.58
N LYS A 111 3.08 9.94 -0.52
CA LYS A 111 1.84 9.76 -1.31
C LYS A 111 2.17 9.27 -2.71
N LEU A 112 1.31 8.40 -3.24
CA LEU A 112 1.36 7.97 -4.63
C LEU A 112 0.64 9.02 -5.49
N VAL A 113 1.33 9.53 -6.51
CA VAL A 113 0.78 10.47 -7.50
C VAL A 113 0.72 9.76 -8.85
N ILE A 114 -0.42 9.88 -9.52
CA ILE A 114 -0.70 9.29 -10.84
C ILE A 114 -1.22 10.42 -11.74
N VAL A 115 -0.63 10.58 -12.93
CA VAL A 115 -0.98 11.58 -13.95
C VAL A 115 -1.07 10.92 -15.33
#